data_AF-A0A2R6NSG0-F1
#
_entry.id   AF-A0A2R6NSG0-F1
#
_cell.length_a   1.000
_cell.length_b   1.000
_cell.length_c   1.000
_cell.angle_alpha   90.00
_cell.angle_beta   90.00
_cell.angle_gamma   90.00
#
_symmetry.space_group_name_H-M   'P 1'
#
loop_
_entity.id
_entity.type
_entity.pdbx_description
1 polymer ?
#
loop_
_entity_poly.entity_id
_entity_poly.type
_entity_poly.pdbx_seq_one_letter_code
_entity_poly.pdbx_strand_id
1 'polypeptide(L)'
;MGATYNSAEDLQSYFEKSAAIVRRVVDRAEIAYVRPGIKNVAESFEKRPLLSSFVAVFVFLSFLPVISFVGFSLFVIGTFTFLGLAGAFAASTVVVLVSGLVLACTLAFLLLIAFFLSSALLVGFLTTRLLLLVRTDGPRTGVTEWTKETKTRLYRGDIDSPSHGPSNGPSNETEEYVNSGGKSDDEVQSEGSVGSTVIVDGVDANAAPEKGQSVVSLKSEPE
;
A
#
# COMPACT_ATOMS: atom_id res chain seq x y z
N MET A 1 8.73 7.04 -19.59
CA MET A 1 8.77 5.66 -19.04
C MET A 1 10.15 5.50 -18.42
N GLY A 2 10.27 5.31 -17.10
CA GLY A 2 11.56 5.04 -16.44
C GLY A 2 11.98 5.92 -15.23
N ALA A 3 11.07 6.38 -14.36
CA ALA A 3 11.42 7.24 -13.20
C ALA A 3 11.16 6.60 -11.81
N THR A 4 10.98 5.29 -11.72
CA THR A 4 10.57 4.62 -10.46
C THR A 4 11.66 3.82 -9.77
N TYR A 5 12.89 3.78 -10.29
CA TYR A 5 13.97 2.94 -9.72
C TYR A 5 14.83 3.64 -8.66
N ASN A 6 14.80 4.97 -8.54
CA ASN A 6 15.71 5.69 -7.64
C ASN A 6 15.23 5.75 -6.17
N SER A 7 13.93 5.58 -5.90
CA SER A 7 13.39 5.77 -4.55
C SER A 7 13.86 4.71 -3.55
N ALA A 8 14.08 3.47 -4.00
CA ALA A 8 14.56 2.40 -3.13
C ALA A 8 16.05 2.63 -2.76
N GLU A 9 16.86 3.04 -3.73
CA GLU A 9 18.29 3.35 -3.55
C GLU A 9 18.47 4.59 -2.65
N ASP A 10 17.63 5.62 -2.84
CA ASP A 10 17.62 6.81 -2.00
C ASP A 10 17.28 6.46 -0.54
N LEU A 11 16.25 5.66 -0.30
CA LEU A 11 15.87 5.21 1.05
C LEU A 11 17.00 4.41 1.71
N GLN A 12 17.62 3.50 0.97
CA GLN A 12 18.76 2.74 1.46
C GLN A 12 19.93 3.65 1.85
N SER A 13 20.23 4.67 1.03
CA SER A 13 21.25 5.66 1.33
C SER A 13 20.96 6.44 2.62
N TYR A 14 19.71 6.82 2.87
CA TYR A 14 19.31 7.45 4.14
C TYR A 14 19.49 6.53 5.35
N PHE A 15 19.18 5.23 5.21
CA PHE A 15 19.42 4.25 6.27
C PHE A 15 20.91 4.07 6.55
N GLU A 16 21.73 3.96 5.52
CA GLU A 16 23.18 3.85 5.68
C GLU A 16 23.77 5.11 6.34
N LYS A 17 23.31 6.29 5.93
CA LYS A 17 23.77 7.57 6.50
C LYS A 17 23.34 7.74 7.95
N SER A 18 22.10 7.41 8.29
CA SER A 18 21.60 7.48 9.67
C SER A 18 22.29 6.45 10.56
N ALA A 19 22.48 5.21 10.09
CA ALA A 19 23.24 4.19 10.80
C ALA A 19 24.71 4.61 11.04
N ALA A 20 25.35 5.24 10.05
CA ALA A 20 26.71 5.76 10.19
C ALA A 20 26.79 6.89 11.24
N ILE A 21 25.79 7.77 11.30
CA ILE A 21 25.73 8.84 12.31
C ILE A 21 25.55 8.24 13.71
N VAL A 22 24.60 7.32 13.89
CA VAL A 22 24.36 6.67 15.19
C VAL A 22 25.61 5.93 15.65
N ARG A 23 26.28 5.18 14.76
CA ARG A 23 27.56 4.52 15.07
C ARG A 23 28.62 5.52 15.53
N ARG A 24 28.82 6.63 14.82
CA ARG A 24 29.80 7.66 15.25
C ARG A 24 29.48 8.26 16.62
N VAL A 25 28.20 8.46 16.94
CA VAL A 25 27.78 8.98 18.26
C VAL A 25 28.03 7.94 19.34
N VAL A 26 27.68 6.68 19.08
CA VAL A 26 27.93 5.56 20.00
C VAL A 26 29.43 5.35 20.21
N ASP A 27 30.23 5.32 19.14
CA ASP A 27 31.68 5.18 19.21
C ASP A 27 32.29 6.33 20.03
N ARG A 28 31.85 7.56 19.80
CA ARG A 28 32.32 8.72 20.56
C ARG A 28 31.91 8.62 22.03
N ALA A 29 30.69 8.19 22.33
CA ALA A 29 30.23 8.00 23.70
C ALA A 29 30.98 6.87 24.40
N GLU A 30 31.25 5.77 23.69
CA GLU A 30 32.02 4.64 24.19
C GLU A 30 33.44 5.08 24.55
N ILE A 31 34.11 5.78 23.63
CA ILE A 31 35.47 6.25 23.84
C ILE A 31 35.52 7.32 24.94
N ALA A 32 34.57 8.26 24.97
CA ALA A 32 34.59 9.39 25.89
C ALA A 32 34.15 9.04 27.31
N TYR A 33 33.19 8.13 27.49
CA TYR A 33 32.59 7.85 28.80
C TYR A 33 32.80 6.40 29.26
N VAL A 34 32.58 5.43 28.38
CA VAL A 34 32.60 4.01 28.75
C VAL A 34 34.03 3.55 29.04
N ARG A 35 34.99 3.81 28.14
CA ARG A 35 36.38 3.42 28.32
C ARG A 35 37.06 3.98 29.58
N PRO A 36 36.99 5.28 29.89
CA PRO A 36 37.59 5.79 31.12
C PRO A 36 36.84 5.31 32.36
N GLY A 37 35.51 5.16 32.29
CA GLY A 37 34.70 4.60 33.37
C GLY A 37 35.15 3.19 33.77
N ILE A 38 35.28 2.29 32.79
CA ILE A 38 35.70 0.90 33.05
C ILE A 38 37.11 0.85 33.65
N LYS A 39 38.05 1.66 33.15
CA LYS A 39 39.42 1.72 33.69
C LYS A 39 39.43 2.19 35.14
N ASN A 40 38.68 3.24 35.47
CA ASN A 40 38.57 3.76 36.83
C ASN A 40 37.90 2.77 37.79
N VAL A 41 36.89 2.04 37.30
CA VAL A 41 36.22 0.99 38.07
C VAL A 41 37.17 -0.17 38.35
N ALA A 42 37.90 -0.66 37.35
CA ALA A 42 38.87 -1.73 37.52
C ALA A 42 39.96 -1.37 38.53
N GLU A 43 40.53 -0.16 38.44
CA GLU A 43 41.53 0.34 39.39
C GLU A 43 40.95 0.49 40.82
N SER A 44 39.67 0.86 40.95
CA SER A 44 39.00 0.98 42.24
C SER A 44 38.73 -0.39 42.89
N PHE A 45 38.44 -1.42 42.10
CA PHE A 45 38.28 -2.79 42.61
C PHE A 45 39.59 -3.37 43.17
N GLU A 46 40.73 -3.07 42.54
CA GLU A 46 42.05 -3.51 43.03
C GLU A 46 42.42 -2.83 44.35
N LYS A 47 42.11 -1.55 44.50
CA LYS A 47 42.47 -0.78 45.70
C LYS A 47 41.55 -1.07 46.90
N ARG A 48 40.24 -1.23 46.69
CA ARG A 48 39.24 -1.37 47.77
C ARG A 48 38.06 -2.28 47.38
N PRO A 49 38.23 -3.61 47.40
CA PRO A 49 37.23 -4.56 46.87
C PRO A 49 35.88 -4.53 47.62
N LEU A 50 35.88 -4.27 48.94
CA LEU A 50 34.65 -4.23 49.75
C LEU A 50 33.75 -3.02 49.45
N LEU A 51 34.32 -1.83 49.23
CA LEU A 51 33.51 -0.65 48.89
C LEU A 51 33.01 -0.72 47.45
N SER A 52 33.83 -1.26 46.54
CA SER A 52 33.47 -1.37 45.13
C SER A 52 32.30 -2.33 44.90
N SER A 53 32.23 -3.46 45.62
CA SER A 53 31.10 -4.37 45.55
C SER A 53 29.81 -3.76 46.10
N PHE A 54 29.88 -3.00 47.21
CA PHE A 54 28.72 -2.29 47.76
C PHE A 54 28.17 -1.25 46.77
N VAL A 55 29.06 -0.45 46.16
CA VAL A 55 28.67 0.52 45.13
C VAL A 55 28.07 -0.17 43.91
N ALA A 56 28.65 -1.28 43.45
CA ALA A 56 28.12 -2.02 42.31
C ALA A 56 26.70 -2.56 42.57
N VAL A 57 26.45 -3.14 43.75
CA VAL A 57 25.11 -3.62 44.14
C VAL A 57 24.14 -2.45 44.31
N PHE A 58 24.57 -1.34 44.92
CA PHE A 58 23.74 -0.14 45.06
C PHE A 58 23.36 0.44 43.69
N VAL A 59 24.33 0.55 42.78
CA VAL A 59 24.11 0.98 41.40
C VAL A 59 23.12 0.04 40.70
N PHE A 60 23.32 -1.28 40.79
CA PHE A 60 22.41 -2.26 40.19
C PHE A 60 20.98 -2.15 40.74
N LEU A 61 20.82 -2.06 42.07
CA LEU A 61 19.53 -1.88 42.72
C LEU A 61 18.87 -0.54 42.35
N SER A 62 19.67 0.51 42.11
CA SER A 62 19.17 1.81 41.66
C SER A 62 18.77 1.84 40.18
N PHE A 63 19.40 1.02 39.34
CA PHE A 63 19.04 0.90 37.92
C PHE A 63 17.77 0.07 37.71
N LEU A 64 17.48 -0.90 38.57
CA LEU A 64 16.28 -1.74 38.50
C LEU A 64 14.97 -0.93 38.38
N PRO A 65 14.69 0.07 39.24
CA PRO A 65 13.49 0.89 39.10
C PRO A 65 13.50 1.76 37.83
N VAL A 66 14.65 2.24 37.38
CA VAL A 66 14.77 3.02 36.13
C VAL A 66 14.43 2.14 34.92
N ILE A 67 15.00 0.93 34.85
CA ILE A 67 14.73 -0.02 33.76
C ILE A 67 13.27 -0.47 33.80
N SER A 68 12.73 -0.75 34.99
CA SER A 68 11.32 -1.10 35.16
C SER A 68 10.39 0.02 34.69
N PHE A 69 10.70 1.28 35.04
CA PHE A 69 9.95 2.44 34.60
C PHE A 69 9.99 2.62 33.08
N VAL A 70 11.18 2.52 32.46
CA VAL A 70 11.33 2.61 31.00
C VAL A 70 10.58 1.48 30.31
N GLY A 71 10.72 0.24 30.78
CA GLY A 71 10.02 -0.92 30.23
C GLY A 71 8.51 -0.78 30.35
N PHE A 72 8.00 -0.37 31.51
CA PHE A 72 6.58 -0.13 31.71
C PHE A 72 6.06 1.02 30.85
N SER A 73 6.81 2.12 30.72
CA SER A 73 6.44 3.25 29.84
C SER A 73 6.35 2.81 28.38
N LEU A 74 7.32 2.05 27.88
CA LEU A 74 7.29 1.51 26.52
C LEU A 74 6.14 0.52 26.32
N PHE A 75 5.88 -0.33 27.32
CA PHE A 75 4.76 -1.28 27.30
C PHE A 75 3.40 -0.57 27.22
N VAL A 76 3.22 0.49 28.00
CA VAL A 76 2.02 1.33 27.99
C VAL A 76 1.86 1.99 26.62
N ILE A 77 2.89 2.68 26.11
CA ILE A 77 2.85 3.32 24.78
C ILE A 77 2.54 2.29 23.68
N GLY A 78 3.18 1.13 23.72
CA GLY A 78 2.96 0.05 22.77
C GLY A 78 1.52 -0.47 22.81
N THR A 79 0.98 -0.70 24.01
CA THR A 79 -0.39 -1.20 24.20
C THR A 79 -1.42 -0.18 23.73
N PHE A 80 -1.27 1.11 24.08
CA PHE A 80 -2.17 2.16 23.59
C PHE A 80 -2.12 2.30 22.06
N THR A 81 -0.93 2.24 21.47
CA THR A 81 -0.75 2.30 20.00
C THR A 81 -1.41 1.11 19.32
N PHE A 82 -1.17 -0.10 19.82
CA PHE A 82 -1.76 -1.33 19.31
C PHE A 82 -3.29 -1.30 19.41
N LEU A 83 -3.82 -0.89 20.57
CA LEU A 83 -5.26 -0.81 20.80
C LEU A 83 -5.92 0.26 19.93
N GLY A 84 -5.26 1.40 19.73
CA GLY A 84 -5.69 2.45 18.80
C GLY A 84 -5.74 1.96 17.36
N LEU A 85 -4.69 1.27 16.89
CA LEU A 85 -4.65 0.67 15.55
C LEU A 85 -5.73 -0.41 15.39
N ALA A 86 -5.89 -1.30 16.36
CA ALA A 86 -6.93 -2.33 16.35
C ALA A 86 -8.34 -1.71 16.28
N GLY A 87 -8.59 -0.65 17.06
CA GLY A 87 -9.84 0.11 17.02
C GLY A 87 -10.08 0.77 15.66
N ALA A 88 -9.06 1.40 15.07
CA ALA A 88 -9.15 2.01 13.75
C ALA A 88 -9.45 0.98 12.65
N PHE A 89 -8.79 -0.18 12.68
CA PHE A 89 -9.07 -1.28 11.75
C PHE A 89 -10.48 -1.85 11.92
N ALA A 90 -10.93 -2.05 13.16
CA ALA A 90 -12.28 -2.51 13.45
C ALA A 90 -13.33 -1.52 12.93
N ALA A 91 -13.16 -0.22 13.23
CA ALA A 91 -14.05 0.83 12.75
C ALA A 91 -14.07 0.91 11.21
N SER A 92 -12.90 0.88 10.55
CA SER A 92 -12.80 0.88 9.09
C SER A 92 -13.51 -0.33 8.47
N THR A 93 -13.35 -1.51 9.07
CA THR A 93 -13.99 -2.75 8.59
C THR A 93 -15.50 -2.64 8.67
N VAL A 94 -16.04 -2.12 9.78
CA VAL A 94 -17.49 -1.90 9.95
C VAL A 94 -18.01 -0.93 8.89
N VAL A 95 -17.33 0.19 8.65
CA VAL A 95 -17.74 1.17 7.62
C VAL A 95 -17.76 0.54 6.23
N VAL A 96 -16.72 -0.23 5.86
CA VAL A 96 -16.65 -0.93 4.58
C VAL A 96 -17.78 -1.95 4.44
N LEU A 97 -18.08 -2.73 5.49
CA LEU A 97 -19.17 -3.71 5.48
C LEU A 97 -20.55 -3.04 5.33
N VAL A 98 -20.80 -1.96 6.08
CA VAL A 98 -22.06 -1.20 5.99
C VAL A 98 -22.21 -0.59 4.60
N SER A 99 -21.16 0.04 4.07
CA SER A 99 -21.18 0.60 2.72
C SER A 99 -21.39 -0.47 1.65
N GLY A 100 -20.74 -1.63 1.80
CA GLY A 100 -20.91 -2.77 0.89
C GLY A 100 -22.34 -3.32 0.92
N LEU A 101 -22.96 -3.41 2.10
CA LEU A 101 -24.34 -3.86 2.26
C LEU A 101 -25.32 -2.88 1.63
N VAL A 102 -25.13 -1.57 1.82
CA VAL A 102 -25.96 -0.54 1.16
C VAL A 102 -25.84 -0.66 -0.36
N LEU A 103 -24.61 -0.79 -0.88
CA LEU A 103 -24.37 -0.96 -2.31
C LEU A 103 -25.04 -2.24 -2.85
N ALA A 104 -24.87 -3.37 -2.17
CA ALA A 104 -25.52 -4.62 -2.53
C ALA A 104 -27.06 -4.51 -2.55
N CYS A 105 -27.65 -3.82 -1.57
CA CYS A 105 -29.08 -3.55 -1.50
C CYS A 105 -29.55 -2.69 -2.70
N THR A 106 -28.80 -1.63 -3.03
CA THR A 106 -29.13 -0.78 -4.20
C THR A 106 -29.03 -1.55 -5.52
N LEU A 107 -28.02 -2.40 -5.70
CA LEU A 107 -27.89 -3.25 -6.88
C LEU A 107 -29.03 -4.27 -6.97
N ALA A 108 -29.40 -4.90 -5.86
CA ALA A 108 -30.54 -5.82 -5.81
C ALA A 108 -31.85 -5.11 -6.19
N PHE A 109 -32.06 -3.90 -5.67
CA PHE A 109 -33.23 -3.08 -6.02
C PHE A 109 -33.26 -2.69 -7.50
N LEU A 110 -32.12 -2.25 -8.05
CA LEU A 110 -31.98 -1.94 -9.48
C LEU A 110 -32.21 -3.18 -10.35
N LEU A 111 -31.74 -4.35 -9.92
CA LEU A 111 -31.98 -5.61 -10.62
C LEU A 111 -33.48 -5.93 -10.66
N LEU A 112 -34.19 -5.79 -9.54
CA LEU A 112 -35.64 -6.01 -9.49
C LEU A 112 -36.39 -5.03 -10.40
N ILE A 113 -36.00 -3.76 -10.42
CA ILE A 113 -36.57 -2.77 -11.36
C ILE A 113 -36.28 -3.17 -12.79
N ALA A 114 -35.04 -3.52 -13.12
CA ALA A 114 -34.65 -3.92 -14.47
C ALA A 114 -35.41 -5.17 -14.92
N PHE A 115 -35.59 -6.14 -14.03
CA PHE A 115 -36.38 -7.35 -14.28
C PHE A 115 -37.86 -7.02 -14.53
N PHE A 116 -38.46 -6.20 -13.67
CA PHE A 116 -39.84 -5.75 -13.84
C PHE A 116 -40.02 -5.01 -15.17
N LEU A 117 -39.14 -4.05 -15.47
CA LEU A 117 -39.18 -3.27 -16.70
C LEU A 117 -38.99 -4.15 -17.95
N SER A 118 -38.05 -5.11 -17.90
CA SER A 118 -37.83 -6.08 -18.97
C SER A 118 -39.06 -6.96 -19.20
N SER A 119 -39.69 -7.44 -18.11
CA SER A 119 -40.91 -8.24 -18.21
C SER A 119 -42.09 -7.43 -18.75
N ALA A 120 -42.25 -6.17 -18.33
CA ALA A 120 -43.29 -5.27 -18.84
C ALA A 120 -43.10 -4.95 -20.32
N LEU A 121 -41.86 -4.67 -20.75
CA LEU A 121 -41.52 -4.47 -22.16
C LEU A 121 -41.80 -5.73 -22.98
N LEU A 122 -41.44 -6.90 -22.46
CA LEU A 122 -41.70 -8.18 -23.10
C LEU A 122 -43.22 -8.41 -23.26
N VAL A 123 -44.00 -8.27 -22.18
CA VAL A 123 -45.46 -8.40 -22.23
C VAL A 123 -46.09 -7.37 -23.17
N GLY A 124 -45.64 -6.12 -23.13
CA GLY A 124 -46.12 -5.05 -24.03
C GLY A 124 -45.82 -5.36 -25.49
N PHE A 125 -44.62 -5.86 -25.80
CA PHE A 125 -44.24 -6.31 -27.13
C PHE A 125 -45.10 -7.50 -27.60
N LEU A 126 -45.29 -8.51 -26.75
CA LEU A 126 -46.17 -9.65 -27.07
C LEU A 126 -47.61 -9.19 -27.33
N THR A 127 -48.13 -8.28 -26.50
CA THR A 127 -49.51 -7.79 -26.59
C THR A 127 -49.71 -6.96 -27.84
N THR A 128 -48.80 -6.03 -28.16
CA THR A 128 -48.86 -5.21 -29.37
C THR A 128 -48.76 -6.07 -30.63
N ARG A 129 -47.86 -7.07 -30.64
CA ARG A 129 -47.74 -8.03 -31.75
C ARG A 129 -49.01 -8.87 -31.92
N LEU A 130 -49.57 -9.40 -30.83
CA LEU A 130 -50.83 -10.16 -30.87
C LEU A 130 -51.99 -9.30 -31.40
N LEU A 131 -52.08 -8.05 -30.94
CA LEU A 131 -53.12 -7.11 -31.37
C LEU A 131 -53.03 -6.82 -32.88
N LEU A 132 -51.83 -6.68 -33.42
CA LEU A 132 -51.61 -6.51 -34.86
C LEU A 132 -52.07 -7.75 -35.65
N LEU A 133 -51.69 -8.96 -35.22
CA LEU A 133 -52.11 -10.23 -35.86
C LEU A 133 -53.63 -10.44 -35.81
N VAL A 134 -54.26 -10.14 -34.68
CA VAL A 134 -55.73 -10.27 -34.53
C VAL A 134 -56.46 -9.29 -35.45
N ARG A 135 -55.88 -8.11 -35.67
CA ARG A 135 -56.45 -7.09 -36.55
C ARG A 135 -56.31 -7.44 -38.04
N THR A 136 -55.25 -8.16 -38.44
CA THR A 136 -55.03 -8.57 -39.84
C THR A 136 -55.77 -9.85 -40.21
N ASP A 137 -55.67 -10.90 -39.39
CA ASP A 137 -56.06 -12.28 -39.76
C ASP A 137 -57.28 -12.82 -38.99
N GLY A 138 -57.85 -11.98 -38.12
CA GLY A 138 -58.97 -12.32 -37.26
C GLY A 138 -58.58 -13.08 -35.99
N PRO A 139 -59.45 -13.07 -34.97
CA PRO A 139 -59.09 -13.49 -33.61
C PRO A 139 -58.82 -14.99 -33.44
N ARG A 140 -59.40 -15.86 -34.28
CA ARG A 140 -59.21 -17.32 -34.17
C ARG A 140 -57.93 -17.80 -34.85
N THR A 141 -57.61 -17.28 -36.02
CA THR A 141 -56.45 -17.71 -36.80
C THR A 141 -55.16 -17.15 -36.22
N GLY A 142 -55.15 -15.87 -35.83
CA GLY A 142 -53.94 -15.20 -35.33
C GLY A 142 -53.33 -15.83 -34.07
N VAL A 143 -54.14 -16.30 -33.11
CA VAL A 143 -53.61 -16.92 -31.88
C VAL A 143 -52.95 -18.27 -32.17
N THR A 144 -53.54 -19.06 -33.07
CA THR A 144 -53.01 -20.40 -33.39
C THR A 144 -51.71 -20.34 -34.18
N GLU A 145 -51.59 -19.42 -35.15
CA GLU A 145 -50.34 -19.16 -35.85
C GLU A 145 -49.26 -18.60 -34.92
N TRP A 146 -49.59 -17.60 -34.08
CA TRP A 146 -48.64 -17.03 -33.14
C TRP A 146 -48.04 -18.06 -32.18
N THR A 147 -48.87 -18.97 -31.66
CA THR A 147 -48.42 -20.02 -30.74
C THR A 147 -47.50 -21.00 -31.46
N LYS A 148 -47.83 -21.36 -32.71
CA LYS A 148 -47.03 -22.27 -33.54
C LYS A 148 -45.67 -21.66 -33.86
N GLU A 149 -45.66 -20.39 -34.29
CA GLU A 149 -44.44 -19.64 -34.58
C GLU A 149 -43.56 -19.44 -33.34
N THR A 150 -44.16 -19.08 -32.20
CA THR A 150 -43.45 -18.89 -30.92
C THR A 150 -42.83 -20.18 -30.43
N LYS A 151 -43.58 -21.30 -30.50
CA LYS A 151 -43.05 -22.63 -30.15
C LYS A 151 -41.93 -23.06 -31.10
N THR A 152 -42.06 -22.83 -32.41
CA THR A 152 -40.99 -23.13 -33.37
C THR A 152 -39.73 -22.30 -33.11
N ARG A 153 -39.86 -21.01 -32.77
CA ARG A 153 -38.69 -20.15 -32.45
C ARG A 153 -38.01 -20.53 -31.14
N LEU A 154 -38.77 -20.87 -30.09
CA LEU A 154 -38.21 -21.28 -28.79
C LEU A 154 -37.53 -22.65 -28.85
N TYR A 155 -38.09 -23.62 -29.57
CA TYR A 155 -37.50 -24.96 -29.68
C TYR A 155 -36.33 -25.04 -30.67
N ARG A 156 -36.20 -24.08 -31.60
CA ARG A 156 -35.10 -24.06 -32.59
C ARG A 156 -33.85 -23.32 -32.09
N GLY A 157 -33.83 -22.86 -30.85
CA GLY A 157 -32.78 -21.99 -30.30
C GLY A 157 -31.47 -22.66 -29.90
N ASP A 158 -31.35 -24.00 -29.85
CA ASP A 158 -30.23 -24.61 -29.09
C ASP A 158 -29.54 -25.85 -29.68
N ILE A 159 -29.76 -26.24 -30.95
CA ILE A 159 -29.10 -27.45 -31.51
C ILE A 159 -28.59 -27.27 -32.94
N ASP A 160 -28.13 -26.08 -33.30
CA ASP A 160 -27.18 -25.93 -34.41
C ASP A 160 -25.89 -25.33 -33.84
N SER A 161 -25.27 -26.01 -32.86
CA SER A 161 -23.82 -25.91 -32.71
C SER A 161 -23.22 -26.42 -34.01
N PRO A 162 -22.42 -25.62 -34.75
CA PRO A 162 -21.78 -26.05 -35.99
C PRO A 162 -20.64 -27.03 -35.66
N SER A 163 -21.01 -28.24 -35.24
CA SER A 163 -20.15 -29.41 -35.29
C SER A 163 -20.21 -29.94 -36.72
N HIS A 164 -19.54 -29.28 -37.65
CA HIS A 164 -18.77 -29.94 -38.71
C HIS A 164 -18.14 -28.92 -39.66
N GLY A 165 -16.81 -28.90 -39.61
CA GLY A 165 -15.96 -28.44 -40.69
C GLY A 165 -14.50 -28.78 -40.40
N PRO A 166 -14.04 -30.03 -40.62
CA PRO A 166 -12.61 -30.31 -40.71
C PRO A 166 -12.08 -29.53 -41.91
N SER A 167 -11.35 -28.46 -41.64
CA SER A 167 -10.60 -27.68 -42.62
C SER A 167 -9.43 -28.52 -43.13
N ASN A 168 -9.71 -29.44 -44.05
CA ASN A 168 -8.72 -30.06 -44.92
C ASN A 168 -8.86 -29.42 -46.31
N GLY A 169 -7.98 -28.48 -46.62
CA GLY A 169 -7.81 -27.89 -47.95
C GLY A 169 -6.33 -27.53 -48.16
N PRO A 170 -5.72 -27.88 -49.31
CA PRO A 170 -4.28 -28.07 -49.46
C PRO A 170 -3.49 -26.79 -49.78
N SER A 171 -2.20 -26.90 -49.49
CA SER A 171 -1.04 -26.14 -49.97
C SER A 171 -1.15 -25.59 -51.41
N ASN A 172 -0.71 -24.33 -51.58
CA ASN A 172 0.30 -23.87 -52.55
C ASN A 172 0.58 -22.38 -52.26
N GLU A 173 1.76 -22.04 -51.72
CA GLU A 173 2.90 -21.51 -52.49
C GLU A 173 2.58 -20.20 -53.21
N THR A 174 3.00 -19.06 -52.64
CA THR A 174 3.86 -18.10 -53.35
C THR A 174 4.66 -17.33 -52.30
N GLU A 175 5.97 -17.33 -52.55
CA GLU A 175 7.07 -16.75 -51.81
C GLU A 175 6.96 -15.23 -51.69
N GLU A 176 7.30 -14.67 -50.53
CA GLU A 176 8.09 -13.44 -50.50
C GLU A 176 9.05 -13.45 -49.30
N TYR A 177 10.31 -13.75 -49.64
CA TYR A 177 11.50 -13.67 -48.82
C TYR A 177 11.80 -12.20 -48.51
N VAL A 178 11.68 -11.76 -47.25
CA VAL A 178 12.51 -10.67 -46.73
C VAL A 178 13.26 -11.16 -45.50
N ASN A 179 14.40 -11.73 -45.86
CA ASN A 179 15.57 -12.00 -45.05
C ASN A 179 16.27 -10.69 -44.62
N SER A 180 16.41 -10.48 -43.32
CA SER A 180 17.62 -9.93 -42.68
C SER A 180 17.36 -9.93 -41.16
N GLY A 181 18.02 -10.74 -40.33
CA GLY A 181 19.43 -11.12 -40.42
C GLY A 181 20.25 -10.05 -39.69
N GLY A 182 20.36 -10.17 -38.37
CA GLY A 182 21.08 -9.22 -37.54
C GLY A 182 21.31 -9.78 -36.13
N LYS A 183 22.04 -10.89 -36.08
CA LYS A 183 22.67 -11.41 -34.87
C LYS A 183 23.90 -10.56 -34.59
N SER A 184 24.00 -10.00 -33.39
CA SER A 184 25.23 -9.43 -32.85
C SER A 184 25.25 -9.73 -31.36
N ASP A 185 25.90 -10.85 -31.03
CA ASP A 185 26.52 -11.05 -29.73
C ASP A 185 27.70 -10.06 -29.68
N ASP A 186 27.72 -9.15 -28.71
CA ASP A 186 28.95 -8.46 -28.31
C ASP A 186 28.92 -8.23 -26.79
N GLU A 187 29.66 -9.13 -26.15
CA GLU A 187 30.29 -8.96 -24.85
C GLU A 187 31.33 -7.84 -24.96
N VAL A 188 31.15 -6.74 -24.21
CA VAL A 188 32.25 -5.81 -23.89
C VAL A 188 32.21 -5.43 -22.42
N GLN A 189 33.22 -5.94 -21.74
CA GLN A 189 33.77 -5.50 -20.48
C GLN A 189 34.64 -4.24 -20.73
N SER A 190 34.34 -3.11 -20.09
CA SER A 190 35.26 -1.96 -19.86
C SER A 190 34.57 -0.96 -18.93
N GLU A 191 34.95 -0.91 -17.65
CA GLU A 191 36.00 -0.03 -17.12
C GLU A 191 35.76 1.47 -17.37
N GLY A 192 35.58 2.19 -16.25
CA GLY A 192 36.07 3.55 -16.06
C GLY A 192 35.47 4.66 -16.92
N SER A 193 34.50 5.39 -16.37
CA SER A 193 34.35 6.79 -16.73
C SER A 193 34.18 7.68 -15.52
N VAL A 194 35.20 8.52 -15.39
CA VAL A 194 35.45 9.59 -14.45
C VAL A 194 34.40 10.68 -14.59
N GLY A 195 33.95 11.22 -13.46
CA GLY A 195 33.71 12.65 -13.31
C GLY A 195 32.34 13.18 -13.74
N SER A 196 31.48 13.41 -12.76
CA SER A 196 30.78 14.70 -12.70
C SER A 196 30.53 15.07 -11.24
N THR A 197 31.54 15.70 -10.65
CA THR A 197 31.45 16.38 -9.37
C THR A 197 30.62 17.64 -9.59
N VAL A 198 29.36 17.64 -9.19
CA VAL A 198 28.60 18.89 -9.05
C VAL A 198 29.02 19.51 -7.73
N ILE A 199 29.93 20.49 -7.82
CA ILE A 199 30.18 21.46 -6.76
C ILE A 199 28.91 22.30 -6.65
N VAL A 200 28.13 22.06 -5.60
CA VAL A 200 27.14 23.04 -5.15
C VAL A 200 27.89 24.01 -4.26
N ASP A 201 28.20 25.15 -4.86
CA ASP A 201 28.77 26.33 -4.21
C ASP A 201 27.97 26.75 -2.97
N GLY A 202 28.72 27.30 -2.03
CA GLY A 202 28.29 27.64 -0.70
C GLY A 202 27.09 28.59 -0.61
N VAL A 203 26.32 28.37 0.45
CA VAL A 203 25.54 29.42 1.11
C VAL A 203 26.11 29.52 2.52
N ASP A 204 27.21 30.27 2.63
CA ASP A 204 27.58 30.94 3.87
C ASP A 204 26.72 32.21 4.04
N ALA A 205 26.59 32.62 5.30
CA ALA A 205 26.12 33.92 5.81
C ALA A 205 24.64 34.02 6.25
N ASN A 206 24.41 33.75 7.54
CA ASN A 206 24.10 34.77 8.58
C ASN A 206 23.59 34.05 9.83
N ALA A 207 24.28 34.01 10.98
CA ALA A 207 24.67 35.14 11.83
C ALA A 207 23.51 36.09 12.16
N ALA A 208 22.70 35.71 13.16
CA ALA A 208 21.97 36.67 13.99
C ALA A 208 21.89 36.16 15.44
N PRO A 209 22.45 36.89 16.43
CA PRO A 209 22.28 36.59 17.84
C PRO A 209 21.00 37.25 18.35
N GLU A 210 20.02 36.45 18.80
CA GLU A 210 18.84 36.97 19.47
C GLU A 210 19.19 37.34 20.92
N LYS A 211 19.56 38.61 21.11
CA LYS A 211 19.55 39.28 22.41
C LYS A 211 18.10 39.64 22.75
N GLY A 212 17.46 38.83 23.58
CA GLY A 212 16.14 39.08 24.17
C GLY A 212 16.20 39.07 25.70
N GLN A 213 16.97 40.00 26.27
CA GLN A 213 17.06 40.24 27.71
C GLN A 213 15.77 40.95 28.16
N SER A 214 14.76 40.19 28.57
CA SER A 214 13.57 40.77 29.21
C SER A 214 13.86 41.00 30.70
N VAL A 215 14.03 42.28 31.02
CA VAL A 215 14.18 42.83 32.35
C VAL A 215 12.86 42.64 33.11
N VAL A 216 12.83 41.70 34.05
CA VAL A 216 11.75 41.62 35.04
C VAL A 216 11.96 42.77 36.03
N SER A 217 11.24 43.88 35.79
CA SER A 217 11.11 44.97 36.76
C SER A 217 10.28 44.51 37.94
N LEU A 218 10.87 44.68 39.11
CA LEU A 218 10.25 44.69 40.43
C LEU A 218 9.04 45.64 40.46
N LYS A 219 7.87 45.13 40.82
CA LYS A 219 6.78 45.94 41.37
C LYS A 219 6.69 45.60 42.85
N SER A 220 7.30 46.45 43.66
CA SER A 220 7.09 46.56 45.10
C SER A 220 5.69 47.14 45.36
N GLU A 221 4.87 46.41 46.12
CA GLU A 221 3.59 46.88 46.64
C GLU A 221 3.73 47.00 48.16
N PRO A 222 3.48 48.18 48.76
CA PRO A 222 3.52 48.38 50.20
C PRO A 222 2.12 48.23 50.84
N GLU A 223 2.07 47.53 51.97
CA GLU A 223 1.15 47.82 53.09
C GLU A 223 1.95 47.87 54.39
#